data_AF-A0A410RIY9-F1
#
_entry.id   AF-A0A410RIY9-F1
#
_cell.length_a   1.000
_cell.length_b   1.000
_cell.length_c   1.000
_cell.angle_alpha   90.00
_cell.angle_beta   90.00
_cell.angle_gamma   90.00
#
_symmetry.space_group_name_H-M   'P 1'
#
loop_
_entity.id
_entity.type
_entity.pdbx_description
1 polymer ?
#
loop_
_entity_poly.entity_id
_entity_poly.type
_entity_poly.pdbx_seq_one_letter_code
_entity_poly.pdbx_strand_id
1 'polypeptide(L)'
;MSARARILALTEDSGRQAQPTLQRILREALKLLVVGVDLNPTRIRIEPLPENDRALHAIHANQWKAHPPTRDTVILLGAIATRLMEPGGFVVFHFDTDRVWSKRESSENRQKFEAIIRNGVRRVLQGEGAPPVNPRTRPSLTATQVEAALNRLLILSPCYSIESWLYQATNELHPLCQGRHASQEHEQLIAEWAIDRTRLDEVHQPKVMMEKCVADHHNETLAQSFPAEDVWLAERSFHESVERLKACTALVEALSHPAS
;
A
#
# COMPACT_ATOMS: atom_id res chain seq x y z
N MET A 1 -7.72 26.38 1.99
CA MET A 1 -8.25 25.34 2.91
C MET A 1 -7.24 24.20 2.98
N SER A 2 -6.95 23.67 4.17
CA SER A 2 -6.07 22.50 4.31
C SER A 2 -6.77 21.26 3.75
N ALA A 3 -6.00 20.31 3.19
CA ALA A 3 -6.55 19.03 2.75
C ALA A 3 -7.17 18.29 3.96
N ARG A 4 -8.31 17.64 3.75
CA ARG A 4 -9.04 16.88 4.78
C ARG A 4 -8.36 15.56 5.11
N ALA A 5 -7.78 14.93 4.10
CA ALA A 5 -6.88 13.80 4.28
C ALA A 5 -5.55 14.06 3.58
N ARG A 6 -4.46 13.80 4.29
CA ARG A 6 -3.10 13.79 3.77
C ARG A 6 -2.50 12.42 3.97
N ILE A 7 -2.62 11.59 2.95
CA ILE A 7 -2.17 10.21 2.96
C ILE A 7 -0.73 10.14 2.44
N LEU A 8 0.18 9.73 3.33
CA LEU A 8 1.54 9.35 2.97
C LEU A 8 1.50 7.91 2.46
N ALA A 9 1.70 7.71 1.16
CA ALA A 9 1.72 6.39 0.53
C ALA A 9 3.17 5.92 0.39
N LEU A 10 3.52 4.82 1.07
CA LEU A 10 4.86 4.25 1.12
C LEU A 10 4.84 2.87 0.45
N THR A 11 5.80 2.57 -0.43
CA THR A 11 5.96 1.25 -1.07
C THR A 11 7.36 0.70 -0.87
N GLU A 12 7.48 -0.57 -0.49
CA GLU A 12 8.79 -1.25 -0.43
C GLU A 12 9.43 -1.46 -1.81
N ASP A 13 8.64 -1.45 -2.88
CA ASP A 13 9.16 -1.54 -4.24
C ASP A 13 9.86 -0.23 -4.66
N SER A 14 11.09 -0.38 -5.15
CA SER A 14 11.99 0.70 -5.58
C SER A 14 11.90 1.00 -7.09
N GLY A 15 11.11 0.22 -7.83
CA GLY A 15 10.90 0.41 -9.26
C GLY A 15 10.37 1.81 -9.58
N ARG A 16 10.79 2.37 -10.73
CA ARG A 16 10.39 3.73 -11.14
C ARG A 16 8.87 3.93 -11.21
N GLN A 17 8.13 2.87 -11.51
CA GLN A 17 6.67 2.88 -11.57
C GLN A 17 5.98 2.46 -10.27
N ALA A 18 6.72 2.03 -9.24
CA ALA A 18 6.15 1.51 -8.00
C ALA A 18 5.25 2.54 -7.30
N GLN A 19 5.75 3.76 -7.11
CA GLN A 19 5.02 4.81 -6.41
C GLN A 19 3.77 5.29 -7.19
N PRO A 20 3.84 5.62 -8.50
CA PRO A 20 2.64 5.91 -9.29
C PRO A 20 1.61 4.77 -9.27
N THR A 21 2.07 3.53 -9.39
CA THR A 21 1.23 2.32 -9.36
C THR A 21 0.50 2.19 -8.03
N LEU A 22 1.21 2.28 -6.91
CA LEU A 22 0.62 2.26 -5.57
C LEU A 22 -0.43 3.36 -5.40
N GLN A 23 -0.12 4.60 -5.80
CA GLN A 23 -1.05 5.71 -5.67
C GLN A 23 -2.32 5.49 -6.51
N ARG A 24 -2.18 4.89 -7.70
CA ARG A 24 -3.32 4.56 -8.55
C ARG A 24 -4.20 3.49 -7.90
N ILE A 25 -3.63 2.38 -7.45
CA ILE A 25 -4.36 1.32 -6.76
C ILE A 25 -5.03 1.84 -5.49
N LEU A 26 -4.33 2.65 -4.70
CA LEU A 26 -4.91 3.26 -3.50
C LEU A 26 -6.10 4.15 -3.84
N ARG A 27 -6.05 4.94 -4.93
CA ARG A 27 -7.21 5.73 -5.36
C ARG A 27 -8.40 4.87 -5.69
N GLU A 28 -8.21 3.76 -6.41
CA GLU A 28 -9.29 2.83 -6.70
C GLU A 28 -9.85 2.19 -5.42
N ALA A 29 -9.00 1.81 -4.47
CA ALA A 29 -9.44 1.32 -3.17
C ALA A 29 -10.26 2.36 -2.39
N LEU A 30 -9.84 3.64 -2.39
CA LEU A 30 -10.57 4.72 -1.71
C LEU A 30 -11.97 4.96 -2.30
N LYS A 31 -12.19 4.69 -3.59
CA LYS A 31 -13.53 4.76 -4.21
C LYS A 31 -14.51 3.75 -3.62
N LEU A 32 -14.01 2.64 -3.10
CA LEU A 32 -14.82 1.59 -2.48
C LEU A 32 -15.20 1.90 -1.02
N LEU A 33 -14.57 2.88 -0.39
CA LEU A 33 -14.85 3.24 1.01
C LEU A 33 -16.14 4.05 1.15
N VAL A 34 -16.36 4.98 0.22
CA VAL A 34 -17.46 5.94 0.24
C VAL A 34 -17.99 6.10 -1.18
N VAL A 35 -19.28 5.82 -1.35
CA VAL A 35 -19.98 5.99 -2.63
C VAL A 35 -19.88 7.44 -3.08
N GLY A 36 -19.40 7.67 -4.31
CA GLY A 36 -19.29 9.00 -4.89
C GLY A 36 -18.21 9.88 -4.27
N VAL A 37 -17.18 9.29 -3.64
CA VAL A 37 -16.07 10.04 -3.04
C VAL A 37 -15.39 10.98 -4.04
N ASP A 38 -15.12 12.21 -3.58
CA ASP A 38 -14.36 13.20 -4.35
C ASP A 38 -12.88 13.12 -3.97
N LEU A 39 -12.08 12.49 -4.84
CA LEU A 39 -10.63 12.35 -4.69
C LEU A 39 -9.83 13.55 -5.25
N ASN A 40 -10.46 14.72 -5.36
CA ASN A 40 -9.79 15.96 -5.75
C ASN A 40 -8.54 16.22 -4.88
N PRO A 41 -7.36 16.47 -5.48
CA PRO A 41 -6.11 16.71 -4.75
C PRO A 41 -6.12 17.89 -3.77
N THR A 42 -7.06 18.83 -3.92
CA THR A 42 -7.25 19.92 -2.96
C THR A 42 -7.87 19.44 -1.64
N ARG A 43 -8.63 18.34 -1.67
CA ARG A 43 -9.32 17.74 -0.51
C ARG A 43 -8.58 16.54 0.03
N ILE A 44 -8.16 15.63 -0.85
CA ILE A 44 -7.49 14.37 -0.52
C ILE A 44 -6.13 14.36 -1.21
N ARG A 45 -5.07 14.55 -0.43
CA ARG A 45 -3.68 14.50 -0.94
C ARG A 45 -3.11 13.13 -0.67
N ILE A 46 -2.74 12.43 -1.74
CA ILE A 46 -1.93 11.21 -1.67
C ILE A 46 -0.54 11.62 -2.14
N GLU A 47 0.44 11.56 -1.25
CA GLU A 47 1.79 12.01 -1.51
C GLU A 47 2.80 10.92 -1.15
N PRO A 48 3.93 10.82 -1.88
CA PRO A 48 5.03 9.98 -1.47
C PRO A 48 5.69 10.57 -0.22
N LEU A 49 6.66 9.83 0.32
CA LEU A 49 7.55 10.40 1.32
C LEU A 49 8.27 11.63 0.72
N PRO A 50 8.18 12.82 1.35
CA PRO A 50 8.92 14.00 0.90
C PRO A 50 10.42 13.71 0.89
N GLU A 51 11.16 14.37 0.00
CA GLU A 51 12.60 14.23 -0.29
C GLU A 51 13.49 14.04 0.96
N ASN A 52 13.48 12.81 1.47
CA ASN A 52 14.30 12.32 2.55
C ASN A 52 14.87 11.01 2.05
N ASP A 53 15.98 11.14 1.32
CA ASP A 53 16.65 10.03 0.63
C ASP A 53 16.91 8.84 1.56
N ARG A 54 17.13 9.10 2.86
CA ARG A 54 17.38 8.05 3.85
C ARG A 54 16.12 7.29 4.24
N ALA A 55 15.00 7.95 4.49
CA ALA A 55 13.77 7.24 4.78
C ALA A 55 13.18 6.58 3.53
N LEU A 56 13.39 7.15 2.34
CA LEU A 56 13.14 6.45 1.07
C LEU A 56 14.03 5.21 0.94
N HIS A 57 15.33 5.34 1.23
CA HIS A 57 16.27 4.22 1.21
C HIS A 57 15.87 3.12 2.20
N ALA A 58 15.42 3.48 3.41
CA ALA A 58 14.95 2.52 4.41
C ALA A 58 13.82 1.63 3.87
N ILE A 59 12.88 2.24 3.16
CA ILE A 59 11.73 1.54 2.58
C ILE A 59 12.18 0.71 1.36
N HIS A 60 12.78 1.36 0.37
CA HIS A 60 13.12 0.78 -0.94
C HIS A 60 14.19 -0.31 -0.88
N ALA A 61 15.12 -0.23 0.07
CA ALA A 61 16.17 -1.23 0.25
C ALA A 61 15.74 -2.37 1.20
N ASN A 62 14.44 -2.46 1.54
CA ASN A 62 13.90 -3.42 2.51
C ASN A 62 14.56 -3.34 3.91
N GLN A 63 15.31 -2.27 4.21
CA GLN A 63 15.96 -2.09 5.51
C GLN A 63 14.97 -1.87 6.64
N TRP A 64 13.73 -1.51 6.32
CA TRP A 64 12.63 -1.47 7.27
C TRP A 64 12.43 -2.83 7.98
N LYS A 65 12.90 -3.94 7.38
CA LYS A 65 12.89 -5.30 7.94
C LYS A 65 14.07 -5.61 8.88
N ALA A 66 15.04 -4.70 9.04
CA ALA A 66 16.29 -4.94 9.76
C ALA A 66 16.10 -5.04 11.29
N HIS A 67 16.85 -5.95 11.92
CA HIS A 67 16.92 -6.08 13.37
C HIS A 67 18.39 -6.25 13.84
N PRO A 68 18.94 -5.33 14.65
CA PRO A 68 18.29 -4.13 15.19
C PRO A 68 17.96 -3.07 14.12
N PRO A 69 17.03 -2.12 14.38
CA PRO A 69 16.68 -1.05 13.44
C PRO A 69 17.90 -0.21 13.02
N THR A 70 18.03 0.10 11.72
CA THR A 70 19.10 0.97 11.23
C THR A 70 18.79 2.44 11.50
N ARG A 71 19.77 3.32 11.29
CA ARG A 71 19.54 4.77 11.32
C ARG A 71 18.44 5.19 10.34
N ASP A 72 18.40 4.58 9.17
CA ASP A 72 17.43 4.90 8.13
C ASP A 72 16.04 4.39 8.52
N THR A 73 15.94 3.22 9.16
CA THR A 73 14.70 2.75 9.81
C THR A 73 14.20 3.76 10.85
N VAL A 74 15.08 4.29 11.72
CA VAL A 74 14.67 5.29 12.73
C VAL A 74 14.14 6.58 12.07
N ILE A 75 14.74 7.04 10.99
CA ILE A 75 14.26 8.21 10.24
C ILE A 75 12.89 7.93 9.62
N LEU A 76 12.67 6.73 9.05
CA LEU A 76 11.39 6.28 8.52
C LEU A 76 10.29 6.29 9.61
N LEU A 77 10.56 5.69 10.77
CA LEU A 77 9.62 5.66 11.90
C LEU A 77 9.28 7.09 12.37
N GLY A 78 10.28 7.97 12.42
CA GLY A 78 10.11 9.38 12.72
C GLY A 78 9.18 10.10 11.74
N ALA A 79 9.36 9.86 10.43
CA ALA A 79 8.55 10.44 9.38
C ALA A 79 7.10 9.95 9.40
N ILE A 80 6.89 8.63 9.60
CA ILE A 80 5.55 8.04 9.79
C ILE A 80 4.86 8.69 10.99
N ALA A 81 5.54 8.74 12.14
CA ALA A 81 4.99 9.36 13.34
C ALA A 81 4.69 10.85 13.15
N THR A 82 5.53 11.61 12.42
CA THR A 82 5.23 13.02 12.06
C THR A 82 3.89 13.12 11.36
N ARG A 83 3.68 12.29 10.33
CA ARG A 83 2.44 12.31 9.56
C ARG A 83 1.24 11.96 10.43
N LEU A 84 1.35 10.93 11.26
CA LEU A 84 0.27 10.52 12.13
C LEU A 84 -0.05 11.56 13.22
N MET A 85 0.85 12.48 13.56
CA MET A 85 0.53 13.57 14.47
C MET A 85 -0.22 14.73 13.81
N GLU A 86 -0.22 14.82 12.48
CA GLU A 86 -0.97 15.86 11.77
C GLU A 86 -2.48 15.59 11.85
N PRO A 87 -3.31 16.63 12.06
CA PRO A 87 -4.75 16.52 11.86
C PRO A 87 -5.05 16.07 10.42
N GLY A 88 -5.84 15.01 10.24
CA GLY A 88 -6.12 14.44 8.93
C GLY A 88 -4.93 13.74 8.26
N GLY A 89 -3.83 13.49 8.99
CA GLY A 89 -2.69 12.74 8.48
C GLY A 89 -2.94 11.22 8.49
N PHE A 90 -2.64 10.55 7.39
CA PHE A 90 -2.74 9.09 7.29
C PHE A 90 -1.47 8.54 6.69
N VAL A 91 -1.17 7.28 6.97
CA VAL A 91 -0.08 6.55 6.32
C VAL A 91 -0.64 5.26 5.75
N VAL A 92 -0.37 5.01 4.48
CA VAL A 92 -0.64 3.72 3.83
C VAL A 92 0.71 3.10 3.52
N PHE A 93 1.03 1.99 4.17
CA PHE A 93 2.27 1.26 4.00
C PHE A 93 2.02 0.04 3.12
N HIS A 94 2.67 -0.02 1.97
CA HIS A 94 2.64 -1.14 1.05
C HIS A 94 3.83 -2.06 1.25
N PHE A 95 3.53 -3.35 1.39
CA PHE A 95 4.50 -4.44 1.32
C PHE A 95 3.85 -5.68 0.72
N ASP A 96 4.64 -6.46 0.02
CA ASP A 96 4.24 -7.74 -0.54
C ASP A 96 4.22 -8.79 0.57
N THR A 97 3.22 -9.67 0.59
CA THR A 97 3.16 -10.67 1.68
C THR A 97 4.13 -11.83 1.48
N ASP A 98 4.73 -12.00 0.30
CA ASP A 98 5.55 -13.14 -0.13
C ASP A 98 4.86 -14.51 0.06
N ARG A 99 3.52 -14.49 0.19
CA ARG A 99 2.67 -15.65 0.43
C ARG A 99 1.43 -15.58 -0.45
N VAL A 100 1.10 -16.74 -1.00
CA VAL A 100 -0.22 -16.97 -1.61
C VAL A 100 -1.32 -16.86 -0.55
N TRP A 101 -2.55 -16.60 -0.99
CA TRP A 101 -3.69 -16.34 -0.11
C TRP A 101 -3.97 -17.44 0.91
N SER A 102 -3.90 -18.70 0.49
CA SER A 102 -4.02 -19.88 1.36
C SER A 102 -2.98 -19.94 2.49
N LYS A 103 -1.85 -19.20 2.36
CA LYS A 103 -0.75 -19.15 3.33
C LYS A 103 -0.54 -17.76 3.94
N ARG A 104 -1.44 -16.81 3.72
CA ARG A 104 -1.26 -15.38 4.08
C ARG A 104 -0.94 -15.12 5.56
N GLU A 105 -1.48 -15.93 6.46
CA GLU A 105 -1.23 -15.81 7.92
C GLU A 105 0.23 -16.11 8.29
N SER A 106 0.96 -16.84 7.45
CA SER A 106 2.39 -17.15 7.62
C SER A 106 3.33 -16.12 6.99
N SER A 107 2.83 -14.93 6.63
CA SER A 107 3.64 -13.88 6.04
C SER A 107 4.60 -13.27 7.06
N GLU A 108 5.89 -13.45 6.82
CA GLU A 108 6.95 -12.82 7.62
C GLU A 108 6.89 -11.29 7.52
N ASN A 109 6.55 -10.75 6.34
CA ASN A 109 6.45 -9.30 6.15
C ASN A 109 5.30 -8.69 6.99
N ARG A 110 4.17 -9.39 7.15
CA ARG A 110 3.11 -8.97 8.09
C ARG A 110 3.61 -8.93 9.53
N GLN A 111 4.30 -9.99 9.97
CA GLN A 111 4.84 -10.08 11.32
C GLN A 111 5.89 -8.98 11.58
N LYS A 112 6.78 -8.74 10.62
CA LYS A 112 7.79 -7.67 10.68
C LYS A 112 7.17 -6.28 10.67
N PHE A 113 6.11 -6.04 9.89
CA PHE A 113 5.41 -4.77 9.90
C PHE A 113 4.88 -4.46 11.30
N GLU A 114 4.21 -5.41 11.94
CA GLU A 114 3.71 -5.24 13.32
C GLU A 114 4.86 -5.05 14.32
N ALA A 115 5.87 -5.92 14.27
CA ALA A 115 6.97 -5.95 15.23
C ALA A 115 7.91 -4.74 15.11
N ILE A 116 8.15 -4.24 13.90
CA ILE A 116 9.16 -3.20 13.63
C ILE A 116 8.51 -1.85 13.34
N ILE A 117 7.56 -1.79 12.40
CA ILE A 117 6.95 -0.53 11.98
C ILE A 117 5.92 -0.07 12.98
N ARG A 118 4.88 -0.87 13.26
CA ARG A 118 3.80 -0.46 14.16
C ARG A 118 4.33 -0.21 15.57
N ASN A 119 5.10 -1.14 16.12
CA ASN A 119 5.72 -0.97 17.44
C ASN A 119 6.77 0.14 17.47
N GLY A 120 7.60 0.29 16.43
CA GLY A 120 8.59 1.37 16.36
C GLY A 120 7.94 2.75 16.34
N VAL A 121 6.88 2.91 15.55
CA VAL A 121 6.07 4.15 15.50
C VAL A 121 5.40 4.41 16.85
N ARG A 122 4.84 3.38 17.51
CA ARG A 122 4.27 3.48 18.86
C ARG A 122 5.27 4.10 19.82
N ARG A 123 6.50 3.57 19.87
CA ARG A 123 7.58 4.05 20.74
C ARG A 123 7.93 5.51 20.43
N VAL A 124 8.06 5.87 19.15
CA VAL A 124 8.32 7.26 18.73
C VAL A 124 7.19 8.21 19.17
N LEU A 125 5.92 7.79 19.08
CA LEU A 125 4.76 8.60 19.51
C LEU A 125 4.68 8.76 21.03
N GLN A 126 5.18 7.77 21.78
CA GLN A 126 5.31 7.82 23.24
C GLN A 126 6.51 8.67 23.70
N GLY A 127 7.38 9.08 22.78
CA GLY A 127 8.62 9.81 23.11
C GLY A 127 9.78 8.90 23.49
N GLU A 128 9.69 7.59 23.24
CA GLU A 128 10.78 6.65 23.41
C GLU A 128 11.71 6.62 22.18
N GLY A 129 13.03 6.53 22.42
CA GLY A 129 14.03 6.34 21.36
C GLY A 129 15.04 7.48 21.26
N ALA A 130 15.93 7.39 20.27
CA ALA A 130 16.96 8.40 20.03
C ALA A 130 16.32 9.77 19.72
N PRO A 131 16.89 10.89 20.22
CA PRO A 131 16.31 12.21 20.03
C PRO A 131 16.13 12.52 18.54
N PRO A 132 15.04 13.21 18.16
CA PRO A 132 14.83 13.57 16.77
C PRO A 132 16.01 14.39 16.24
N VAL A 133 16.37 14.19 14.97
CA VAL A 133 17.37 15.00 14.25
C VAL A 133 17.02 16.49 14.28
N ASN A 134 15.75 16.83 14.55
CA ASN A 134 15.29 18.18 14.87
C ASN A 134 14.73 18.27 16.29
N PRO A 135 15.31 19.08 17.19
CA PRO A 135 14.96 19.16 18.61
C PRO A 135 13.65 19.91 18.90
N ARG A 136 12.73 20.05 17.94
CA ARG A 136 11.38 20.50 18.26
C ARG A 136 10.75 19.42 19.13
N THR A 137 10.66 19.70 20.42
CA THR A 137 10.08 18.85 21.46
C THR A 137 8.70 18.41 21.01
N ARG A 138 8.63 17.17 20.52
CA ARG A 138 7.38 16.54 20.15
C ARG A 138 6.66 16.21 21.46
N PRO A 139 5.44 16.70 21.70
CA PRO A 139 4.71 16.35 22.91
C PRO A 139 4.47 14.84 22.93
N SER A 140 4.75 14.20 24.06
CA SER A 140 4.42 12.79 24.25
C SER A 140 2.90 12.64 24.25
N LEU A 141 2.42 11.66 23.50
CA LEU A 141 0.99 11.35 23.43
C LEU A 141 0.58 10.42 24.58
N THR A 142 -0.64 10.57 25.06
CA THR A 142 -1.27 9.58 25.96
C THR A 142 -1.49 8.26 25.23
N ALA A 143 -1.62 7.15 25.97
CA ALA A 143 -1.84 5.82 25.36
C ALA A 143 -3.03 5.80 24.39
N THR A 144 -4.15 6.45 24.74
CA THR A 144 -5.33 6.56 23.87
C THR A 144 -5.05 7.34 22.58
N GLN A 145 -4.28 8.44 22.68
CA GLN A 145 -3.89 9.22 21.50
C GLN A 145 -2.91 8.45 20.60
N VAL A 146 -2.01 7.65 21.19
CA VAL A 146 -1.10 6.78 20.44
C VAL A 146 -1.88 5.74 19.65
N GLU A 147 -2.82 5.03 20.26
CA GLU A 147 -3.63 4.03 19.54
C GLU A 147 -4.54 4.67 18.47
N ALA A 148 -5.11 5.84 18.74
CA ALA A 148 -5.86 6.60 17.73
C ALA A 148 -4.98 7.03 16.54
N ALA A 149 -3.71 7.37 16.78
CA ALA A 149 -2.74 7.66 15.72
C ALA A 149 -2.34 6.40 14.95
N LEU A 150 -2.08 5.28 15.63
CA LEU A 150 -1.74 3.99 15.02
C LEU A 150 -2.90 3.41 14.20
N ASN A 151 -4.15 3.69 14.53
CA ASN A 151 -5.30 3.32 13.71
C ASN A 151 -5.35 4.04 12.35
N ARG A 152 -4.56 5.10 12.15
CA ARG A 152 -4.35 5.77 10.86
C ARG A 152 -3.08 5.32 10.13
N LEU A 153 -2.35 4.35 10.68
CA LEU A 153 -1.30 3.60 10.00
C LEU A 153 -1.94 2.35 9.38
N LEU A 154 -2.19 2.44 8.07
CA LEU A 154 -2.93 1.49 7.26
C LEU A 154 -1.99 0.70 6.36
N ILE A 155 -2.47 -0.42 5.83
CA ILE A 155 -1.67 -1.31 4.98
C ILE A 155 -2.37 -1.64 3.68
N LEU A 156 -1.59 -1.75 2.61
CA LEU A 156 -1.95 -2.44 1.38
C LEU A 156 -0.98 -3.62 1.25
N SER A 157 -1.49 -4.85 1.33
CA SER A 157 -0.62 -6.04 1.34
C SER A 157 -1.09 -7.07 0.31
N PRO A 158 -0.67 -6.95 -0.96
CA PRO A 158 -1.03 -7.93 -1.98
C PRO A 158 -0.49 -9.33 -1.62
N CYS A 159 -1.25 -10.35 -2.04
CA CYS A 159 -0.76 -11.72 -1.94
C CYS A 159 0.37 -11.94 -2.93
N TYR A 160 1.44 -12.54 -2.43
CA TYR A 160 2.72 -12.73 -3.10
C TYR A 160 3.42 -11.43 -3.52
N SER A 161 2.88 -10.66 -4.45
CA SER A 161 3.40 -9.36 -4.90
C SER A 161 2.31 -8.48 -5.51
N ILE A 162 2.53 -7.16 -5.67
CA ILE A 162 1.57 -6.23 -6.29
C ILE A 162 1.04 -6.69 -7.67
N GLU A 163 1.82 -7.47 -8.42
CA GLU A 163 1.39 -8.03 -9.70
C GLU A 163 0.15 -8.93 -9.58
N SER A 164 -0.12 -9.56 -8.43
CA SER A 164 -1.36 -10.32 -8.20
C SER A 164 -2.61 -9.45 -8.28
N TRP A 165 -2.48 -8.14 -8.00
CA TRP A 165 -3.54 -7.15 -8.22
C TRP A 165 -3.50 -6.62 -9.65
N LEU A 166 -2.33 -6.22 -10.15
CA LEU A 166 -2.23 -5.58 -11.48
C LEU A 166 -2.71 -6.51 -12.60
N TYR A 167 -2.40 -7.81 -12.50
CA TYR A 167 -2.77 -8.77 -13.53
C TYR A 167 -4.27 -9.10 -13.55
N GLN A 168 -5.05 -8.60 -12.58
CA GLN A 168 -6.50 -8.64 -12.62
C GLN A 168 -7.09 -7.77 -13.74
N ALA A 169 -6.33 -6.81 -14.28
CA ALA A 169 -6.70 -6.05 -15.48
C ALA A 169 -6.55 -6.91 -16.74
N THR A 170 -7.23 -8.06 -16.78
CA THR A 170 -7.06 -9.11 -17.80
C THR A 170 -7.35 -8.64 -19.22
N ASN A 171 -8.31 -7.71 -19.38
CA ASN A 171 -8.60 -7.06 -20.67
C ASN A 171 -7.41 -6.29 -21.25
N GLU A 172 -6.54 -5.74 -20.39
CA GLU A 172 -5.33 -5.01 -20.79
C GLU A 172 -4.11 -5.95 -20.81
N LEU A 173 -4.04 -6.90 -19.88
CA LEU A 173 -2.96 -7.87 -19.79
C LEU A 173 -2.89 -8.77 -21.03
N HIS A 174 -4.05 -9.19 -21.56
CA HIS A 174 -4.14 -10.06 -22.72
C HIS A 174 -3.48 -9.48 -23.98
N PRO A 175 -3.87 -8.29 -24.48
CA PRO A 175 -3.21 -7.69 -25.65
C PRO A 175 -1.73 -7.37 -25.40
N LEU A 176 -1.35 -6.98 -24.18
CA LEU A 176 0.07 -6.78 -23.82
C LEU A 176 0.88 -8.07 -23.96
N CYS A 177 0.33 -9.19 -23.48
CA CYS A 177 0.98 -10.48 -23.64
C CYS A 177 1.08 -10.87 -25.12
N GLN A 178 -0.02 -10.83 -25.88
CA GLN A 178 -0.03 -11.22 -27.30
C GLN A 178 0.95 -10.41 -28.15
N GLY A 179 1.13 -9.11 -27.84
CA GLY A 179 2.08 -8.24 -28.54
C GLY A 179 3.55 -8.58 -28.32
N ARG A 180 3.89 -9.37 -27.28
CA ARG A 180 5.28 -9.77 -26.96
C ARG A 180 5.54 -11.27 -27.03
N HIS A 181 4.56 -12.06 -26.65
CA HIS A 181 4.66 -13.49 -26.45
C HIS A 181 3.32 -14.16 -26.77
N ALA A 182 3.22 -14.71 -27.97
CA ALA A 182 2.05 -15.48 -28.40
C ALA A 182 2.18 -16.95 -27.95
N SER A 183 1.83 -17.22 -26.68
CA SER A 183 1.75 -18.57 -26.12
C SER A 183 0.31 -18.92 -25.76
N GLN A 184 -0.16 -20.07 -26.25
CA GLN A 184 -1.48 -20.60 -25.90
C GLN A 184 -1.63 -20.84 -24.38
N GLU A 185 -0.54 -21.20 -23.70
CA GLU A 185 -0.53 -21.41 -22.25
C GLU A 185 -0.84 -20.12 -21.50
N HIS A 186 -0.20 -19.00 -21.87
CA HIS A 186 -0.45 -17.71 -21.22
C HIS A 186 -1.82 -17.13 -21.60
N GLU A 187 -2.29 -17.35 -22.83
CA GLU A 187 -3.64 -16.96 -23.24
C GLU A 187 -4.69 -17.68 -22.38
N GLN A 188 -4.54 -19.00 -22.22
CA GLN A 188 -5.42 -19.79 -21.36
C GLN A 188 -5.35 -19.32 -19.90
N LEU A 189 -4.15 -19.07 -19.38
CA LEU A 189 -3.95 -18.60 -18.01
C LEU A 189 -4.63 -17.25 -17.75
N ILE A 190 -4.51 -16.29 -18.66
CA ILE A 190 -5.16 -14.97 -18.53
C ILE A 190 -6.69 -15.11 -18.62
N ALA A 191 -7.19 -15.96 -19.52
CA ALA A 191 -8.62 -16.24 -19.62
C ALA A 191 -9.16 -16.89 -18.34
N GLU A 192 -8.41 -17.81 -17.74
CA GLU A 192 -8.73 -18.42 -16.46
C GLU A 192 -8.81 -17.40 -15.32
N TRP A 193 -7.91 -16.43 -15.26
CA TRP A 193 -7.96 -15.33 -14.29
C TRP A 193 -9.11 -14.36 -14.54
N ALA A 194 -9.50 -14.16 -15.80
CA ALA A 194 -10.65 -13.32 -16.14
C ALA A 194 -11.98 -13.96 -15.68
N ILE A 195 -12.07 -15.30 -15.74
CA ILE A 195 -13.21 -16.08 -15.27
C ILE A 195 -13.23 -16.17 -13.75
N ASP A 196 -12.09 -16.48 -13.13
CA ASP A 196 -11.95 -16.63 -11.69
C ASP A 196 -10.80 -15.78 -11.14
N ARG A 197 -11.17 -14.58 -10.71
CA ARG A 197 -10.27 -13.59 -10.13
C ARG A 197 -9.63 -14.06 -8.82
N THR A 198 -10.21 -15.05 -8.12
CA THR A 198 -9.65 -15.53 -6.86
C THR A 198 -8.32 -16.25 -7.02
N ARG A 199 -8.01 -16.72 -8.26
CA ARG A 199 -6.84 -17.54 -8.56
C ARG A 199 -5.53 -16.77 -8.52
N LEU A 200 -5.52 -15.50 -8.90
CA LEU A 200 -4.28 -14.71 -9.00
C LEU A 200 -3.57 -14.57 -7.66
N ASP A 201 -4.32 -14.44 -6.57
CA ASP A 201 -3.76 -14.39 -5.22
C ASP A 201 -3.23 -15.75 -4.71
N GLU A 202 -3.51 -16.85 -5.42
CA GLU A 202 -2.93 -18.17 -5.18
C GLU A 202 -1.70 -18.46 -6.08
N VAL A 203 -1.33 -17.54 -6.97
CA VAL A 203 -0.17 -17.72 -7.86
C VAL A 203 1.12 -17.44 -7.10
N HIS A 204 2.02 -18.41 -7.11
CA HIS A 204 3.39 -18.23 -6.63
C HIS A 204 4.22 -17.50 -7.68
N GLN A 205 4.88 -16.38 -7.31
CA GLN A 205 5.71 -15.58 -8.21
C GLN A 205 5.00 -15.16 -9.51
N PRO A 206 3.86 -14.45 -9.46
CA PRO A 206 3.11 -14.06 -10.65
C PRO A 206 3.99 -13.26 -11.63
N LYS A 207 4.89 -12.41 -11.13
CA LYS A 207 5.86 -11.67 -11.95
C LYS A 207 6.75 -12.58 -12.80
N VAL A 208 7.28 -13.66 -12.23
CA VAL A 208 8.13 -14.63 -12.95
C VAL A 208 7.31 -15.41 -13.96
N MET A 209 6.10 -15.84 -13.58
CA MET A 209 5.18 -16.54 -14.46
C MET A 209 4.86 -15.73 -15.73
N MET A 210 4.75 -14.40 -15.60
CA MET A 210 4.35 -13.51 -16.69
C MET A 210 5.51 -12.72 -17.31
N GLU A 211 6.77 -13.02 -16.98
CA GLU A 211 7.95 -12.21 -17.37
C GLU A 211 8.12 -12.07 -18.89
N LYS A 212 7.62 -13.04 -19.66
CA LYS A 212 7.65 -13.01 -21.14
C LYS A 212 6.55 -12.12 -21.74
N CYS A 213 5.44 -11.94 -21.03
CA CYS A 213 4.32 -11.11 -21.46
C CYS A 213 4.49 -9.66 -21.02
N VAL A 214 4.83 -9.46 -19.75
CA VAL A 214 4.77 -8.16 -19.08
C VAL A 214 5.99 -7.95 -18.18
N ALA A 215 6.35 -6.68 -18.02
CA ALA A 215 7.45 -6.23 -17.18
C ALA A 215 7.06 -4.89 -16.54
N ASP A 216 7.90 -4.40 -15.64
CA ASP A 216 7.61 -3.29 -14.73
C ASP A 216 7.12 -2.01 -15.39
N HIS A 217 7.47 -1.75 -16.65
CA HIS A 217 7.02 -0.55 -17.38
C HIS A 217 5.56 -0.60 -17.83
N HIS A 218 4.90 -1.75 -17.72
CA HIS A 218 3.47 -1.91 -17.96
C HIS A 218 2.63 -1.73 -16.68
N ASN A 219 3.25 -1.65 -15.49
CA ASN A 219 2.53 -1.61 -14.22
C ASN A 219 1.59 -0.42 -14.13
N GLU A 220 2.00 0.74 -14.65
CA GLU A 220 1.15 1.93 -14.69
C GLU A 220 -0.09 1.73 -15.56
N THR A 221 0.06 1.15 -16.76
CA THR A 221 -1.07 0.84 -17.66
C THR A 221 -2.05 -0.15 -17.02
N LEU A 222 -1.52 -1.22 -16.42
CA LEU A 222 -2.35 -2.21 -15.71
C LEU A 222 -3.08 -1.59 -14.52
N ALA A 223 -2.44 -0.70 -13.76
CA ALA A 223 -3.06 0.02 -12.66
C ALA A 223 -4.15 1.00 -13.13
N GLN A 224 -4.00 1.59 -14.32
CA GLN A 224 -5.01 2.49 -14.89
C GLN A 224 -6.31 1.74 -15.19
N SER A 225 -6.20 0.50 -15.68
CA SER A 225 -7.31 -0.37 -16.05
C SER A 225 -7.71 -1.36 -14.94
N PHE A 226 -7.24 -1.16 -13.71
CA PHE A 226 -7.48 -2.08 -12.60
C PHE A 226 -8.97 -2.16 -12.22
N PRO A 227 -9.60 -3.35 -12.30
CA PRO A 227 -11.03 -3.53 -12.06
C PRO A 227 -11.34 -3.68 -10.56
N ALA A 228 -11.18 -2.60 -9.79
CA ALA A 228 -11.18 -2.65 -8.33
C ALA A 228 -12.45 -3.23 -7.70
N GLU A 229 -13.64 -2.92 -8.23
CA GLU A 229 -14.90 -3.47 -7.72
C GLU A 229 -14.93 -5.00 -7.85
N ASP A 230 -14.63 -5.54 -9.04
CA ASP A 230 -14.62 -6.99 -9.27
C ASP A 230 -13.56 -7.70 -8.41
N VAL A 231 -12.38 -7.08 -8.24
CA VAL A 231 -11.29 -7.65 -7.45
C VAL A 231 -11.61 -7.59 -5.95
N TRP A 232 -12.34 -6.58 -5.51
CA TRP A 232 -12.87 -6.51 -4.13
C TRP A 232 -13.96 -7.56 -3.88
N LEU A 233 -14.83 -7.81 -4.86
CA LEU A 233 -15.85 -8.87 -4.80
C LEU A 233 -15.25 -10.28 -4.82
N ALA A 234 -14.01 -10.45 -5.26
CA ALA A 234 -13.31 -11.74 -5.22
C ALA A 234 -12.92 -12.18 -3.78
N GLU A 235 -13.05 -11.31 -2.77
CA GLU A 235 -12.82 -11.65 -1.36
C GLU A 235 -11.43 -12.25 -1.08
N ARG A 236 -10.39 -11.60 -1.60
CA ARG A 236 -8.99 -11.95 -1.38
C ARG A 236 -8.16 -10.78 -0.84
N SER A 237 -6.88 -10.68 -1.18
CA SER A 237 -5.94 -9.75 -0.53
C SER A 237 -6.26 -8.27 -0.76
N PHE A 238 -6.82 -7.92 -1.93
CA PHE A 238 -7.31 -6.56 -2.18
C PHE A 238 -8.54 -6.26 -1.32
N HIS A 239 -9.50 -7.19 -1.22
CA HIS A 239 -10.65 -7.09 -0.33
C HIS A 239 -10.22 -6.84 1.12
N GLU A 240 -9.31 -7.68 1.64
CA GLU A 240 -8.80 -7.55 3.01
C GLU A 240 -8.14 -6.17 3.24
N SER A 241 -7.45 -5.63 2.23
CA SER A 241 -6.84 -4.31 2.30
C SER A 241 -7.90 -3.20 2.33
N VAL A 242 -8.94 -3.28 1.48
CA VAL A 242 -10.06 -2.33 1.44
C VAL A 242 -10.85 -2.35 2.75
N GLU A 243 -11.17 -3.52 3.29
CA GLU A 243 -11.93 -3.62 4.55
C GLU A 243 -11.14 -3.05 5.73
N ARG A 244 -9.81 -3.19 5.74
CA ARG A 244 -8.96 -2.49 6.73
C ARG A 244 -9.01 -0.97 6.59
N LEU A 245 -8.97 -0.45 5.36
CA LEU A 245 -9.13 0.98 5.12
C LEU A 245 -10.50 1.48 5.59
N LYS A 246 -11.55 0.72 5.30
CA LYS A 246 -12.95 1.00 5.68
C LYS A 246 -13.17 0.95 7.18
N ALA A 247 -12.48 0.07 7.90
CA ALA A 247 -12.51 0.00 9.36
C ALA A 247 -11.89 1.23 10.05
N CYS A 248 -11.13 2.06 9.32
CA CYS A 248 -10.61 3.32 9.84
C CYS A 248 -11.68 4.41 9.77
N THR A 249 -12.48 4.57 10.83
CA THR A 249 -13.56 5.57 10.89
C THR A 249 -13.09 6.98 10.55
N ALA A 250 -11.90 7.38 11.04
CA ALA A 250 -11.32 8.69 10.74
C ALA A 250 -11.05 8.89 9.24
N LEU A 251 -10.65 7.83 8.51
CA LEU A 251 -10.47 7.90 7.06
C LEU A 251 -11.82 8.02 6.35
N VAL A 252 -12.80 7.18 6.72
CA VAL A 252 -14.16 7.23 6.15
C VAL A 252 -14.80 8.59 6.36
N GLU A 253 -14.70 9.17 7.56
CA GLU A 253 -15.20 10.53 7.86
C GLU A 253 -14.52 11.60 7.01
N ALA A 254 -13.19 11.51 6.85
CA ALA A 254 -12.44 12.45 6.03
C ALA A 254 -12.85 12.40 4.54
N LEU A 255 -13.30 11.23 4.05
CA LEU A 255 -13.78 11.00 2.69
C LEU A 255 -15.28 11.34 2.48
N SER A 256 -16.13 11.13 3.50
CA SER A 256 -17.61 11.13 3.39
C SER A 256 -18.27 12.49 3.16
N HIS A 257 -17.56 13.59 3.34
CA HIS A 257 -18.18 14.90 3.25
C HIS A 257 -18.42 15.28 1.78
N PRO A 258 -19.62 15.73 1.37
CA PRO A 258 -19.93 16.07 -0.02
C PRO A 258 -19.13 17.28 -0.53
N ALA A 259 -19.05 17.42 -1.85
CA ALA A 259 -18.65 18.68 -2.47
C ALA A 259 -19.68 19.75 -2.07
N SER A 260 -19.21 20.77 -1.36
CA SER A 260 -19.96 22.02 -1.16
C SER A 260 -19.94 22.82 -2.45
#